data_AF-A0AA37T6H0-F1
#
_entry.id   AF-A0AA37T6H0-F1
#
_cell.length_a   1.000
_cell.length_b   1.000
_cell.length_c   1.000
_cell.angle_alpha   90.00
_cell.angle_beta   90.00
_cell.angle_gamma   90.00
#
_symmetry.space_group_name_H-M   'P 1'
#
loop_
_entity.id
_entity.type
_entity.pdbx_description
1 polymer ?
#
loop_
_entity_poly.entity_id
_entity_poly.type
_entity_poly.pdbx_seq_one_letter_code
_entity_poly.pdbx_strand_id
1 'polypeptide(L)'
;MSGNKTFNDDKSDEILIRASSANNGFTTSLIGIALLLFGTTGSVLLPEVFFLAAILIMAAGIVAVVMGFFKLKEPKYSLSISRESLTYFHRRGQWKVNWDNIQRFDIPRVQKGLSQVELEMVGIRLKDAEQVLGEISPRLITHLLMEQRPLVTQIDSANCADGKCYGDDLIEDTKYKLKDGNIINGISAMFANRMRRLQTGLGYDIYISANELDRSPQAFIHLLSECQTSRTNGQ
;
A
#
# COMPACT_ATOMS: atom_id res chain seq x y z
N MET A 1 -2.42 24.57 27.84
CA MET A 1 -3.33 23.46 28.20
C MET A 1 -4.18 23.16 26.95
N SER A 2 -3.66 22.32 26.06
CA SER A 2 -4.38 21.85 24.86
C SER A 2 -3.92 20.42 24.64
N GLY A 3 -4.89 19.51 24.60
CA GLY A 3 -4.75 18.10 24.88
C GLY A 3 -3.82 17.36 23.92
N ASN A 4 -2.78 16.75 24.49
CA ASN A 4 -2.25 15.49 23.99
C ASN A 4 -3.39 14.48 24.04
N LYS A 5 -4.03 14.23 22.88
CA LYS A 5 -4.84 13.03 22.70
C LYS A 5 -3.89 11.85 22.83
N THR A 6 -3.96 11.27 24.00
CA THR A 6 -3.50 9.95 24.40
C THR A 6 -3.51 8.98 23.23
N PHE A 7 -2.30 8.57 22.84
CA PHE A 7 -2.03 7.30 22.20
C PHE A 7 -2.45 6.24 23.23
N ASN A 8 -3.74 5.89 23.23
CA ASN A 8 -4.30 4.94 24.17
C ASN A 8 -3.79 3.55 23.79
N ASP A 9 -3.00 3.02 24.71
CA ASP A 9 -2.57 1.63 24.82
C ASP A 9 -3.81 0.77 25.09
N ASP A 10 -4.52 0.36 24.02
CA ASP A 10 -5.51 -0.72 24.10
C ASP A 10 -4.87 -1.98 23.50
N LYS A 11 -3.99 -2.61 24.30
CA LYS A 11 -3.40 -3.92 24.00
C LYS A 11 -4.44 -5.02 24.24
N SER A 12 -5.38 -5.15 23.33
CA SER A 12 -6.19 -6.34 23.18
C SER A 12 -5.71 -7.13 21.96
N ASP A 13 -4.73 -8.02 22.16
CA ASP A 13 -4.25 -9.03 21.19
C ASP A 13 -4.18 -8.59 19.71
N GLU A 14 -3.63 -7.41 19.42
CA GLU A 14 -3.46 -6.96 18.03
C GLU A 14 -2.18 -7.55 17.41
N ILE A 15 -2.32 -8.21 16.27
CA ILE A 15 -1.18 -8.69 15.47
C ILE A 15 -0.77 -7.57 14.52
N LEU A 16 0.41 -6.99 14.78
CA LEU A 16 0.98 -5.91 13.96
C LEU A 16 1.86 -6.48 12.84
N ILE A 17 1.57 -6.09 11.61
CA ILE A 17 2.34 -6.45 10.41
C ILE A 17 3.26 -5.29 10.06
N ARG A 18 4.55 -5.60 9.91
CA ARG A 18 5.56 -4.61 9.52
C ARG A 18 5.57 -4.44 8.00
N ALA A 19 5.74 -3.20 7.55
CA ALA A 19 6.00 -2.97 6.13
C ALA A 19 7.41 -3.45 5.79
N SER A 20 7.56 -4.31 4.77
CA SER A 20 8.89 -4.75 4.29
C SER A 20 9.74 -3.57 3.82
N SER A 21 9.10 -2.53 3.24
CA SER A 21 9.76 -1.31 2.78
C SER A 21 10.45 -0.48 3.88
N ALA A 22 9.99 -0.58 5.14
CA ALA A 22 10.48 0.24 6.25
C ALA A 22 11.79 -0.28 6.91
N ASN A 23 12.33 -1.41 6.47
CA ASN A 23 13.50 -2.03 7.11
C ASN A 23 14.80 -1.25 6.85
N ASN A 24 15.74 -1.18 7.80
CA ASN A 24 17.11 -0.66 7.59
C ASN A 24 17.25 0.84 7.23
N GLY A 25 16.22 1.68 7.39
CA GLY A 25 16.34 3.13 7.07
C GLY A 25 17.44 3.85 7.86
N PHE A 26 17.60 3.49 9.13
CA PHE A 26 18.66 4.03 9.99
C PHE A 26 20.06 3.59 9.53
N THR A 27 20.23 2.30 9.21
CA THR A 27 21.55 1.77 8.80
C THR A 27 21.96 2.31 7.44
N THR A 28 21.03 2.45 6.48
CA THR A 28 21.30 3.10 5.19
C THR A 28 21.72 4.56 5.36
N SER A 29 21.06 5.31 6.25
CA SER A 29 21.44 6.70 6.56
C SER A 29 22.83 6.78 7.19
N LEU A 30 23.14 5.88 8.13
CA LEU A 30 24.45 5.82 8.79
C LEU A 30 25.59 5.50 7.81
N ILE A 31 25.36 4.54 6.89
CA ILE A 31 26.32 4.22 5.81
C ILE A 31 26.54 5.44 4.91
N GLY A 32 25.48 6.16 4.56
CA GLY A 32 25.57 7.39 3.78
C GLY A 32 26.44 8.46 4.46
N ILE A 33 26.24 8.69 5.76
CA ILE A 33 27.06 9.61 6.56
C ILE A 33 28.53 9.15 6.59
N ALA A 34 28.77 7.85 6.78
CA ALA A 34 30.13 7.30 6.78
C ALA A 34 30.84 7.50 5.44
N LEU A 35 30.14 7.31 4.30
CA LEU A 35 30.68 7.57 2.96
C LEU A 35 31.00 9.05 2.75
N LEU A 36 30.18 9.96 3.27
CA LEU A 36 30.45 11.40 3.20
C LEU A 36 31.72 11.76 3.98
N LEU A 37 31.87 11.25 5.21
CA LEU A 37 33.06 11.46 6.02
C LEU A 37 34.31 10.84 5.38
N PHE A 38 34.19 9.64 4.81
CA PHE A 38 35.28 8.97 4.13
C PHE A 38 35.69 9.70 2.84
N GLY A 39 34.72 10.12 2.02
CA GLY A 39 34.98 10.86 0.78
C GLY A 39 35.60 12.24 1.03
N THR A 40 35.13 12.96 2.05
CA THR A 40 35.71 14.26 2.45
C THR A 40 37.13 14.10 3.00
N THR A 41 37.36 13.13 3.88
CA THR A 41 38.70 12.85 4.43
C THR A 41 39.66 12.41 3.33
N GLY A 42 39.22 11.52 2.43
CA GLY A 42 40.00 11.07 1.28
C GLY A 42 40.36 12.21 0.32
N SER A 43 39.47 13.17 0.12
CA SER A 43 39.73 14.35 -0.73
C SER A 43 40.83 15.27 -0.17
N VAL A 44 41.02 15.28 1.16
CA VAL A 44 42.02 16.12 1.83
C VAL A 44 43.36 15.38 1.99
N LEU A 45 43.32 14.06 2.24
CA LEU A 45 44.50 13.28 2.62
C LEU A 45 45.18 12.54 1.46
N LEU A 46 44.46 12.28 0.36
CA LEU A 46 44.98 11.51 -0.77
C LEU A 46 45.47 12.41 -1.92
N PRO A 47 46.39 11.93 -2.77
CA PRO A 47 46.83 12.64 -3.96
C PRO A 47 45.70 12.93 -4.96
N GLU A 48 45.86 13.98 -5.77
CA GLU A 48 44.85 14.48 -6.72
C GLU A 48 44.30 13.42 -7.70
N VAL A 49 45.08 12.37 -7.99
CA VAL A 49 44.63 11.25 -8.85
C VAL A 49 43.39 10.54 -8.30
N PHE A 50 43.11 10.64 -6.99
CA PHE A 50 41.93 10.03 -6.36
C PHE A 50 40.75 11.00 -6.18
N PHE A 51 40.89 12.27 -6.59
CA PHE A 51 39.86 13.30 -6.38
C PHE A 51 38.51 12.93 -7.00
N LEU A 52 38.52 12.40 -8.23
CA LEU A 52 37.31 11.95 -8.92
C LEU A 52 36.61 10.79 -8.19
N ALA A 53 37.39 9.83 -7.67
CA ALA A 53 36.87 8.73 -6.88
C ALA A 53 36.23 9.23 -5.57
N ALA A 54 36.85 10.21 -4.91
CA ALA A 54 36.31 10.80 -3.69
C ALA A 54 34.98 11.54 -3.94
N ILE A 55 34.84 12.25 -5.06
CA ILE A 55 33.57 12.88 -5.47
C ILE A 55 32.48 11.83 -5.69
N LEU A 56 32.79 10.72 -6.38
CA LEU A 56 31.81 9.66 -6.63
C LEU A 56 31.33 9.02 -5.31
N ILE A 57 32.25 8.80 -4.36
CA ILE A 57 31.92 8.28 -3.03
C ILE A 57 31.01 9.26 -2.28
N MET A 58 31.31 10.57 -2.33
CA MET A 58 30.45 11.58 -1.71
C MET A 58 29.06 11.62 -2.34
N ALA A 59 28.96 11.58 -3.67
CA ALA A 59 27.67 11.54 -4.37
C ALA A 59 26.84 10.31 -3.97
N ALA A 60 27.46 9.12 -3.90
CA ALA A 60 26.81 7.91 -3.40
C ALA A 60 26.36 8.07 -1.93
N GLY A 61 27.17 8.72 -1.09
CA GLY A 61 26.83 9.05 0.29
C GLY A 61 25.60 9.95 0.41
N ILE A 62 25.49 11.01 -0.39
CA ILE A 62 24.31 11.90 -0.43
C ILE A 62 23.06 11.08 -0.79
N VAL A 63 23.13 10.28 -1.85
CA VAL A 63 21.99 9.44 -2.29
C VAL A 63 21.58 8.47 -1.19
N ALA A 64 22.53 7.81 -0.52
CA ALA A 64 22.26 6.90 0.59
C ALA A 64 21.59 7.59 1.79
N VAL A 65 22.03 8.80 2.16
CA VAL A 65 21.39 9.59 3.24
C VAL A 65 19.96 9.97 2.86
N VAL A 66 19.74 10.44 1.64
CA VAL A 66 18.40 10.81 1.16
C VAL A 66 17.47 9.59 1.16
N MET A 67 17.92 8.46 0.62
CA MET A 67 17.15 7.20 0.65
C MET A 67 16.88 6.75 2.09
N GLY A 68 17.87 6.79 2.98
CA GLY A 68 17.71 6.47 4.40
C GLY A 68 16.68 7.36 5.08
N PHE A 69 16.71 8.67 4.82
CA PHE A 69 15.72 9.62 5.34
C PHE A 69 14.29 9.32 4.88
N PHE A 70 14.10 8.99 3.60
CA PHE A 70 12.78 8.58 3.10
C PHE A 70 12.29 7.29 3.75
N LYS A 71 13.20 6.33 3.96
CA LYS A 71 12.90 5.05 4.61
C LYS A 71 12.56 5.20 6.09
N LEU A 72 13.16 6.17 6.78
CA LEU A 72 12.85 6.52 8.19
C LEU A 72 11.48 7.17 8.36
N LYS A 73 10.93 7.81 7.32
CA LYS A 73 9.60 8.43 7.34
C LYS A 73 8.47 7.44 7.04
N GLU A 74 8.78 6.20 6.69
CA GLU A 74 7.76 5.19 6.48
C GLU A 74 7.17 4.71 7.82
N PRO A 75 5.85 4.50 7.89
CA PRO A 75 5.24 3.94 9.09
C PRO A 75 5.85 2.56 9.35
N LYS A 76 6.17 2.27 10.62
CA LYS A 76 6.78 1.00 11.03
C LYS A 76 5.88 -0.20 10.79
N TYR A 77 4.57 0.03 10.78
CA TYR A 77 3.53 -0.97 10.59
C TYR A 77 2.65 -0.55 9.42
N SER A 78 2.34 -1.53 8.57
CA SER A 78 1.44 -1.38 7.43
C SER A 78 0.04 -1.89 7.76
N LEU A 79 -0.08 -2.89 8.64
CA LEU A 79 -1.38 -3.40 9.09
C LEU A 79 -1.42 -3.71 10.58
N SER A 80 -2.60 -3.59 11.16
CA SER A 80 -3.00 -4.20 12.44
C SER A 80 -4.17 -5.14 12.18
N ILE A 81 -4.07 -6.35 12.73
CA ILE A 81 -5.16 -7.32 12.77
C ILE A 81 -5.63 -7.41 14.22
N SER A 82 -6.85 -6.95 14.49
CA SER A 82 -7.52 -7.11 15.78
C SER A 82 -8.65 -8.14 15.69
N ARG A 83 -9.26 -8.50 16.82
CA ARG A 83 -10.42 -9.42 16.84
C ARG A 83 -11.64 -8.84 16.11
N GLU A 84 -11.77 -7.52 16.05
CA GLU A 84 -12.93 -6.84 15.46
C GLU A 84 -12.68 -6.44 14.00
N SER A 85 -11.46 -6.07 13.66
CA SER A 85 -11.16 -5.42 12.38
C SER A 85 -9.75 -5.63 11.87
N LEU A 86 -9.62 -5.47 10.56
CA LEU A 86 -8.36 -5.28 9.86
C LEU A 86 -8.16 -3.77 9.61
N THR A 87 -7.05 -3.22 10.08
CA THR A 87 -6.69 -1.81 9.86
C THR A 87 -5.41 -1.73 9.05
N TYR A 88 -5.43 -0.89 8.01
CA TYR A 88 -4.25 -0.59 7.19
C TYR A 88 -3.76 0.81 7.47
N PHE A 89 -2.44 0.95 7.64
CA PHE A 89 -1.77 2.20 7.95
C PHE A 89 -0.84 2.62 6.82
N HIS A 90 -1.00 3.85 6.37
CA HIS A 90 -0.13 4.47 5.38
C HIS A 90 0.24 5.89 5.80
N ARG A 91 1.35 6.43 5.25
CA ARG A 91 1.77 7.80 5.57
C ARG A 91 0.75 8.88 5.19
N ARG A 92 -0.21 8.54 4.32
CA ARG A 92 -1.26 9.45 3.80
C ARG A 92 -2.63 9.26 4.47
N GLY A 93 -2.77 8.29 5.36
CA GLY A 93 -4.03 7.98 6.04
C GLY A 93 -4.11 6.50 6.42
N GLN A 94 -5.30 6.07 6.81
CA GLN A 94 -5.59 4.68 7.13
C GLN A 94 -6.98 4.33 6.62
N TRP A 95 -7.27 3.04 6.50
CA TRP A 95 -8.63 2.53 6.37
C TRP A 95 -8.80 1.37 7.33
N LYS A 96 -10.02 1.16 7.82
CA LYS A 96 -10.38 0.06 8.70
C LYS A 96 -11.53 -0.72 8.07
N VAL A 97 -11.50 -2.04 8.22
CA VAL A 97 -12.54 -2.94 7.74
C VAL A 97 -12.87 -3.92 8.84
N ASN A 98 -14.12 -3.96 9.25
CA ASN A 98 -14.60 -4.95 10.20
C ASN A 98 -14.63 -6.32 9.54
N TRP A 99 -14.25 -7.36 10.29
CA TRP A 99 -14.25 -8.74 9.80
C TRP A 99 -15.61 -9.19 9.25
N ASP A 100 -16.71 -8.69 9.80
CA ASP A 100 -18.06 -9.03 9.34
C ASP A 100 -18.39 -8.46 7.96
N ASN A 101 -17.68 -7.40 7.54
CA ASN A 101 -17.80 -6.83 6.20
C ASN A 101 -16.89 -7.55 5.18
N ILE A 102 -15.90 -8.33 5.64
CA ILE A 102 -15.04 -9.12 4.76
C ILE A 102 -15.82 -10.33 4.26
N GLN A 103 -15.92 -10.47 2.95
CA GLN A 103 -16.55 -11.63 2.30
C GLN A 103 -15.53 -12.72 2.02
N ARG A 104 -14.37 -12.35 1.46
CA ARG A 104 -13.23 -13.25 1.21
C ARG A 104 -11.96 -12.43 1.00
N PHE A 105 -10.81 -13.08 1.13
CA PHE A 105 -9.50 -12.56 0.79
C PHE A 105 -8.71 -13.64 0.04
N ASP A 106 -8.01 -13.26 -1.03
CA ASP A 106 -7.21 -14.18 -1.84
C ASP A 106 -6.17 -13.41 -2.66
N ILE A 107 -5.31 -14.12 -3.39
CA ILE A 107 -4.36 -13.54 -4.34
C ILE A 107 -5.06 -13.34 -5.69
N PRO A 108 -5.23 -12.10 -6.17
CA PRO A 108 -5.83 -11.85 -7.47
C PRO A 108 -4.99 -12.45 -8.60
N ARG A 109 -5.66 -13.01 -9.60
CA ARG A 109 -5.04 -13.62 -10.79
C ARG A 109 -5.43 -12.86 -12.03
N VAL A 110 -4.46 -12.60 -12.90
CA VAL A 110 -4.68 -11.96 -14.20
C VAL A 110 -4.30 -12.91 -15.33
N GLN A 111 -5.04 -12.83 -16.43
CA GLN A 111 -4.68 -13.53 -17.66
C GLN A 111 -3.59 -12.75 -18.39
N LYS A 112 -2.47 -13.43 -18.68
CA LYS A 112 -1.39 -12.90 -19.49
C LYS A 112 -1.16 -13.86 -20.65
N GLY A 113 -1.77 -13.56 -21.80
CA GLY A 113 -1.78 -14.45 -22.95
C GLY A 113 -2.55 -15.75 -22.66
N LEU A 114 -1.85 -16.89 -22.71
CA LEU A 114 -2.41 -18.22 -22.44
C LEU A 114 -2.23 -18.70 -20.99
N SER A 115 -1.55 -17.91 -20.14
CA SER A 115 -1.23 -18.28 -18.76
C SER A 115 -1.89 -17.32 -17.75
N GLN A 116 -2.35 -17.86 -16.63
CA GLN A 116 -2.73 -17.07 -15.46
C GLN A 116 -1.50 -16.77 -14.61
N VAL A 117 -1.34 -15.50 -14.24
CA VAL A 117 -0.27 -15.03 -13.35
C VAL A 117 -0.89 -14.46 -12.08
N GLU A 118 -0.39 -14.91 -10.93
CA GLU A 118 -0.75 -14.35 -9.63
C GLU A 118 -0.13 -12.96 -9.47
N LEU A 119 -0.92 -12.02 -8.98
CA LEU A 119 -0.43 -10.68 -8.69
C LEU A 119 0.28 -10.65 -7.33
N GLU A 120 1.33 -9.84 -7.20
CA GLU A 120 2.12 -9.64 -5.96
C GLU A 120 1.36 -8.75 -4.96
N MET A 121 0.16 -9.18 -4.58
CA MET A 121 -0.79 -8.41 -3.77
C MET A 121 -1.92 -9.30 -3.26
N VAL A 122 -2.55 -8.86 -2.17
CA VAL A 122 -3.70 -9.55 -1.57
C VAL A 122 -4.95 -8.72 -1.85
N GLY A 123 -5.96 -9.34 -2.45
CA GLY A 123 -7.25 -8.76 -2.73
C GLY A 123 -8.25 -9.09 -1.63
N ILE A 124 -9.02 -8.10 -1.19
CA ILE A 124 -10.08 -8.25 -0.20
C ILE A 124 -11.41 -7.88 -0.85
N ARG A 125 -12.35 -8.82 -0.81
CA ARG A 125 -13.74 -8.64 -1.26
C ARG A 125 -14.59 -8.27 -0.07
N LEU A 126 -15.33 -7.18 -0.18
CA LEU A 126 -16.22 -6.67 0.84
C LEU A 126 -17.69 -6.98 0.50
N LYS A 127 -18.50 -7.15 1.54
CA LYS A 127 -19.97 -7.22 1.41
C LYS A 127 -20.53 -5.83 1.09
N ASP A 128 -19.95 -4.80 1.73
CA ASP A 128 -20.32 -3.42 1.54
C ASP A 128 -19.08 -2.50 1.46
N ALA A 129 -18.64 -2.23 0.23
CA ALA A 129 -17.49 -1.36 -0.04
C ALA A 129 -17.75 0.12 0.32
N GLU A 130 -19.02 0.53 0.38
CA GLU A 130 -19.39 1.93 0.64
C GLU A 130 -19.11 2.36 2.08
N GLN A 131 -19.11 1.42 3.03
CA GLN A 131 -18.74 1.68 4.43
C GLN A 131 -17.30 2.17 4.56
N VAL A 132 -16.39 1.66 3.72
CA VAL A 132 -14.97 2.02 3.78
C VAL A 132 -14.74 3.39 3.16
N LEU A 133 -15.52 3.80 2.15
CA LEU A 133 -15.36 5.08 1.46
C LEU A 133 -15.37 6.29 2.40
N GLY A 134 -16.18 6.25 3.44
CA GLY A 134 -16.29 7.33 4.44
C GLY A 134 -15.09 7.42 5.39
N GLU A 135 -14.31 6.34 5.52
CA GLU A 135 -13.18 6.27 6.45
C GLU A 135 -11.85 6.67 5.79
N ILE A 136 -11.73 6.56 4.46
CA ILE A 136 -10.48 6.83 3.75
C ILE A 136 -10.28 8.33 3.56
N SER A 137 -9.11 8.83 3.97
CA SER A 137 -8.74 10.22 3.72
C SER A 137 -8.62 10.50 2.21
N PRO A 138 -8.98 11.71 1.72
CA PRO A 138 -8.82 12.07 0.31
C PRO A 138 -7.38 11.91 -0.21
N ARG A 139 -6.37 12.15 0.66
CA ARG A 139 -4.95 11.99 0.32
C ARG A 139 -4.57 10.53 0.11
N LEU A 140 -5.13 9.63 0.92
CA LEU A 140 -4.95 8.20 0.75
C LEU A 140 -5.67 7.72 -0.50
N ILE A 141 -6.89 8.20 -0.77
CA ILE A 141 -7.62 7.90 -2.01
C ILE A 141 -6.79 8.26 -3.24
N THR A 142 -6.24 9.48 -3.32
CA THR A 142 -5.39 9.88 -4.46
C THR A 142 -4.20 8.94 -4.63
N HIS A 143 -3.63 8.46 -3.52
CA HIS A 143 -2.52 7.53 -3.57
C HIS A 143 -2.92 6.18 -4.15
N LEU A 144 -4.00 5.59 -3.62
CA LEU A 144 -4.52 4.29 -4.03
C LEU A 144 -4.91 4.31 -5.51
N LEU A 145 -5.53 5.39 -5.98
CA LEU A 145 -5.86 5.58 -7.40
C LEU A 145 -4.64 5.51 -8.31
N MET A 146 -3.52 6.11 -7.89
CA MET A 146 -2.28 6.10 -8.68
C MET A 146 -1.57 4.74 -8.61
N GLU A 147 -1.58 4.11 -7.44
CA GLU A 147 -0.98 2.79 -7.23
C GLU A 147 -1.71 1.70 -8.01
N GLN A 148 -3.05 1.77 -8.08
CA GLN A 148 -3.89 0.79 -8.76
C GLN A 148 -4.01 0.99 -10.28
N ARG A 149 -3.45 2.08 -10.84
CA ARG A 149 -3.52 2.38 -12.28
C ARG A 149 -3.05 1.21 -13.18
N PRO A 150 -1.95 0.50 -12.88
CA PRO A 150 -1.52 -0.64 -13.69
C PRO A 150 -2.55 -1.77 -13.73
N LEU A 151 -3.27 -2.01 -12.62
CA LEU A 151 -4.27 -3.08 -12.53
C LEU A 151 -5.44 -2.82 -13.47
N VAL A 152 -5.87 -1.57 -13.54
CA VAL A 152 -6.95 -1.14 -14.42
C VAL A 152 -6.55 -1.31 -15.88
N THR A 153 -5.34 -0.86 -16.23
CA THR A 153 -4.83 -1.02 -17.60
C THR A 153 -4.74 -2.49 -18.02
N GLN A 154 -4.43 -3.39 -17.08
CA GLN A 154 -4.43 -4.83 -17.33
C GLN A 154 -5.83 -5.38 -17.60
N ILE A 155 -6.83 -4.99 -16.81
CA ILE A 155 -8.25 -5.35 -17.04
C ILE A 155 -8.69 -4.90 -18.43
N ASP A 156 -8.33 -3.66 -18.82
CA ASP A 156 -8.74 -3.08 -20.09
C ASP A 156 -8.10 -3.78 -21.28
N SER A 157 -6.81 -4.11 -21.16
CA SER A 157 -6.10 -4.84 -22.21
C SER A 157 -6.65 -6.24 -22.44
N ALA A 158 -7.11 -6.93 -21.39
CA ALA A 158 -7.68 -8.27 -21.48
C ALA A 158 -9.08 -8.26 -22.12
N ASN A 159 -9.86 -7.19 -21.90
CA ASN A 159 -11.22 -7.05 -22.42
C ASN A 159 -11.28 -6.40 -23.82
N CYS A 160 -10.12 -6.12 -24.44
CA CYS A 160 -10.06 -5.41 -25.72
C CYS A 160 -9.87 -6.34 -26.92
N ALA A 161 -10.92 -7.07 -27.29
CA ALA A 161 -10.96 -7.78 -28.56
C ALA A 161 -11.31 -6.86 -29.75
N ASP A 162 -12.09 -5.78 -29.51
CA ASP A 162 -12.71 -4.96 -30.57
C ASP A 162 -12.03 -3.60 -30.83
N GLY A 163 -10.87 -3.32 -30.23
CA GLY A 163 -10.03 -2.15 -30.55
C GLY A 163 -10.57 -0.77 -30.12
N LYS A 164 -11.65 -0.68 -29.33
CA LYS A 164 -12.28 0.60 -28.91
C LYS A 164 -11.99 1.03 -27.46
N CYS A 165 -11.05 0.39 -26.76
CA CYS A 165 -10.98 0.46 -25.29
C CYS A 165 -10.18 1.64 -24.70
N TYR A 166 -9.57 2.48 -25.53
CA TYR A 166 -8.67 3.54 -25.05
C TYR A 166 -9.34 4.90 -24.80
N GLY A 167 -10.64 5.04 -25.06
CA GLY A 167 -11.28 6.36 -25.18
C GLY A 167 -12.04 6.86 -23.95
N ASP A 168 -13.09 6.15 -23.52
CA ASP A 168 -14.12 6.76 -22.64
C ASP A 168 -14.08 6.31 -21.17
N ASP A 169 -13.49 5.15 -20.85
CA ASP A 169 -13.57 4.56 -19.51
C ASP A 169 -12.29 4.80 -18.66
N LEU A 170 -11.33 5.57 -19.17
CA LEU A 170 -10.08 5.89 -18.47
C LEU A 170 -10.24 7.06 -17.48
N ILE A 171 -11.21 7.94 -17.73
CA ILE A 171 -11.59 9.03 -16.82
C ILE A 171 -12.72 8.52 -15.95
N GLU A 172 -12.41 8.26 -14.68
CA GLU A 172 -13.42 7.81 -13.74
C GLU A 172 -14.46 8.90 -13.54
N ASP A 173 -15.74 8.51 -13.60
CA ASP A 173 -16.82 9.45 -13.35
C ASP A 173 -16.62 10.10 -11.98
N THR A 174 -16.72 11.42 -11.98
CA THR A 174 -16.61 12.26 -10.79
C THR A 174 -17.86 12.19 -9.93
N LYS A 175 -18.88 11.42 -10.34
CA LYS A 175 -20.11 11.13 -9.61
C LYS A 175 -20.23 9.64 -9.34
N TYR A 176 -20.71 9.30 -8.14
CA TYR A 176 -21.04 7.94 -7.77
C TYR A 176 -22.32 7.95 -6.94
N LYS A 177 -23.25 7.05 -7.28
CA LYS A 177 -24.51 6.88 -6.55
C LYS A 177 -24.37 5.73 -5.55
N LEU A 178 -24.48 6.06 -4.27
CA LEU A 178 -24.50 5.12 -3.15
C LEU A 178 -25.78 4.26 -3.16
N LYS A 179 -25.77 3.16 -2.41
CA LYS A 179 -26.91 2.24 -2.24
C LYS A 179 -28.13 2.92 -1.63
N ASP A 180 -27.91 3.90 -0.75
CA ASP A 180 -28.97 4.72 -0.12
C ASP A 180 -29.59 5.76 -1.07
N GLY A 181 -29.04 5.89 -2.28
CA GLY A 181 -29.49 6.83 -3.31
C GLY A 181 -28.75 8.17 -3.31
N ASN A 182 -27.90 8.45 -2.32
CA ASN A 182 -27.11 9.67 -2.25
C ASN A 182 -26.01 9.70 -3.33
N ILE A 183 -25.68 10.88 -3.82
CA ILE A 183 -24.63 11.07 -4.82
C ILE A 183 -23.42 11.73 -4.16
N ILE A 184 -22.29 11.01 -4.18
CA ILE A 184 -20.98 11.55 -3.78
C ILE A 184 -20.24 12.04 -5.03
N ASN A 185 -19.37 13.04 -4.84
CA ASN A 185 -18.65 13.69 -5.94
C ASN A 185 -17.14 13.75 -5.69
N GLY A 186 -16.39 14.04 -6.75
CA GLY A 186 -14.94 14.29 -6.69
C GLY A 186 -14.13 13.01 -6.49
N ILE A 187 -13.05 13.09 -5.73
CA ILE A 187 -12.06 11.99 -5.67
C ILE A 187 -12.60 10.73 -4.99
N SER A 188 -13.49 10.89 -4.01
CA SER A 188 -14.16 9.74 -3.36
C SER A 188 -15.10 9.03 -4.32
N ALA A 189 -15.78 9.77 -5.20
CA ALA A 189 -16.62 9.19 -6.24
C ALA A 189 -15.79 8.46 -7.31
N MET A 190 -14.67 9.06 -7.73
CA MET A 190 -13.72 8.41 -8.63
C MET A 190 -13.23 7.08 -8.04
N PHE A 191 -12.86 7.08 -6.76
CA PHE A 191 -12.41 5.88 -6.07
C PHE A 191 -13.51 4.83 -5.87
N ALA A 192 -14.74 5.25 -5.61
CA ALA A 192 -15.88 4.33 -5.58
C ALA A 192 -16.11 3.65 -6.94
N ASN A 193 -16.02 4.41 -8.03
CA ASN A 193 -16.05 3.86 -9.38
C ASN A 193 -14.84 2.94 -9.65
N ARG A 194 -13.64 3.30 -9.18
CA ARG A 194 -12.44 2.45 -9.26
C ARG A 194 -12.68 1.10 -8.60
N MET A 195 -13.14 1.12 -7.35
CA MET A 195 -13.42 -0.10 -6.59
C MET A 195 -14.44 -0.96 -7.31
N ARG A 196 -15.56 -0.39 -7.79
CA ARG A 196 -16.58 -1.13 -8.56
C ARG A 196 -16.00 -1.78 -9.83
N ARG A 197 -15.10 -1.09 -10.52
CA ARG A 197 -14.46 -1.61 -11.74
C ARG A 197 -13.46 -2.72 -11.44
N LEU A 198 -12.60 -2.54 -10.44
CA LEU A 198 -11.68 -3.57 -9.98
C LEU A 198 -12.44 -4.80 -9.43
N GLN A 199 -13.54 -4.55 -8.75
CA GLN A 199 -14.45 -5.58 -8.24
C GLN A 199 -15.06 -6.41 -9.38
N THR A 200 -15.41 -5.78 -10.50
CA THR A 200 -15.98 -6.46 -11.68
C THR A 200 -14.90 -7.18 -12.49
N GLY A 201 -13.72 -6.58 -12.65
CA GLY A 201 -12.63 -7.15 -13.46
C GLY A 201 -11.79 -8.21 -12.76
N LEU A 202 -11.50 -8.05 -11.47
CA LEU A 202 -10.61 -8.94 -10.69
C LEU A 202 -11.32 -9.61 -9.51
N GLY A 203 -12.51 -9.15 -9.13
CA GLY A 203 -13.31 -9.77 -8.08
C GLY A 203 -13.10 -9.21 -6.68
N TYR A 204 -12.28 -8.16 -6.48
CA TYR A 204 -11.95 -7.59 -5.17
C TYR A 204 -12.09 -6.06 -5.12
N ASP A 205 -12.32 -5.51 -3.94
CA ASP A 205 -12.56 -4.08 -3.71
C ASP A 205 -11.29 -3.36 -3.21
N ILE A 206 -10.59 -3.97 -2.27
CA ILE A 206 -9.37 -3.44 -1.65
C ILE A 206 -8.20 -4.33 -2.03
N TYR A 207 -7.04 -3.71 -2.19
CA TYR A 207 -5.80 -4.38 -2.57
C TYR A 207 -4.68 -3.92 -1.65
N ILE A 208 -3.85 -4.86 -1.23
CA ILE A 208 -2.69 -4.64 -0.36
C ILE A 208 -1.46 -5.19 -1.07
N SER A 209 -0.45 -4.37 -1.27
CA SER A 209 0.75 -4.76 -2.01
C SER A 209 1.60 -5.73 -1.20
N ALA A 210 2.26 -6.70 -1.86
CA ALA A 210 3.20 -7.59 -1.18
C ALA A 210 4.36 -6.83 -0.50
N ASN A 211 4.72 -5.65 -1.02
CA ASN A 211 5.74 -4.77 -0.44
C ASN A 211 5.35 -4.22 0.94
N GLU A 212 4.06 -4.23 1.25
CA GLU A 212 3.50 -3.77 2.51
C GLU A 212 3.33 -4.91 3.51
N LEU A 213 3.66 -6.15 3.15
CA LEU A 213 3.57 -7.31 4.03
C LEU A 213 4.96 -7.67 4.57
N ASP A 214 5.02 -8.25 5.77
CA ASP A 214 6.26 -8.81 6.35
C ASP A 214 6.55 -10.25 5.91
N ARG A 215 5.68 -10.80 5.06
CA ARG A 215 5.66 -12.20 4.60
C ARG A 215 5.10 -12.28 3.18
N SER A 216 5.17 -13.47 2.57
CA SER A 216 4.56 -13.67 1.25
C SER A 216 3.03 -13.50 1.30
N PRO A 217 2.38 -13.09 0.19
CA PRO A 217 0.92 -12.99 0.11
C PRO A 217 0.19 -14.26 0.56
N GLN A 218 0.72 -15.44 0.22
CA GLN A 218 0.16 -16.73 0.61
C GLN A 218 0.21 -16.94 2.14
N ALA A 219 1.35 -16.64 2.77
CA ALA A 219 1.51 -16.76 4.22
C ALA A 219 0.64 -15.74 4.97
N PHE A 220 0.38 -14.58 4.37
CA PHE A 220 -0.53 -13.58 4.92
C PHE A 220 -1.99 -14.02 4.87
N ILE A 221 -2.43 -14.62 3.76
CA ILE A 221 -3.78 -15.21 3.65
C ILE A 221 -3.99 -16.31 4.68
N HIS A 222 -2.98 -17.17 4.91
CA HIS A 222 -3.05 -18.19 5.95
C HIS A 222 -3.26 -17.57 7.34
N LEU A 223 -2.50 -16.53 7.67
CA LEU A 223 -2.68 -15.79 8.93
C LEU A 223 -4.09 -15.21 9.05
N LEU A 224 -4.62 -14.56 8.01
CA LEU A 224 -5.97 -14.00 8.05
C LEU A 224 -7.03 -15.09 8.26
N SER A 225 -6.85 -16.27 7.66
CA SER A 225 -7.73 -17.42 7.84
C SER A 225 -7.70 -17.98 9.26
N GLU A 226 -6.50 -18.09 9.85
CA GLU A 226 -6.34 -18.49 11.26
C GLU A 226 -7.01 -17.49 12.22
N CYS A 227 -6.82 -16.19 11.99
CA CYS A 227 -7.47 -15.14 12.78
C CYS A 227 -8.99 -15.21 12.65
N GLN A 228 -9.51 -15.37 11.44
CA GLN A 228 -10.95 -15.48 11.19
C GLN A 228 -11.55 -16.72 11.89
N THR A 229 -10.87 -17.86 11.81
CA THR A 229 -11.30 -19.11 12.44
C THR A 229 -11.25 -19.01 13.97
N SER A 230 -10.18 -18.45 14.51
CA SER A 230 -10.01 -18.24 15.96
C SER A 230 -11.08 -17.32 16.52
N ARG A 231 -11.48 -16.30 15.75
CA ARG A 231 -12.59 -15.40 16.10
C ARG A 231 -13.92 -16.14 16.17
N THR A 232 -14.21 -17.00 15.18
CA THR A 232 -15.47 -17.78 15.15
C THR A 232 -15.52 -18.84 16.25
N ASN A 233 -14.39 -19.44 16.62
CA ASN A 233 -14.34 -20.46 17.67
C ASN A 233 -14.33 -19.87 19.10
N GLY A 234 -14.03 -18.58 19.25
CA GLY A 234 -14.00 -17.87 20.53
C GLY A 234 -15.31 -17.17 20.92
N GLN A 235 -16.37 -17.31 20.11
CA GLN A 235 -17.75 -16.91 20.44
C GLN A 235 -18.51 -18.09 21.04
#